data_AF-Q842L0-F1
#
_entry.id   AF-Q842L0-F1
#
_cell.length_a   1.000
_cell.length_b   1.000
_cell.length_c   1.000
_cell.angle_alpha   90.00
_cell.angle_beta   90.00
_cell.angle_gamma   90.00
#
_symmetry.space_group_name_H-M   'P 1'
#
loop_
_entity.id
_entity.type
_entity.pdbx_description
1 polymer ?
#
loop_
_entity_poly.entity_id
_entity_poly.type
_entity_poly.pdbx_seq_one_letter_code
_entity_poly.pdbx_strand_id
1 'polypeptide(L)'
;AARPEWLEPEFGIRDGHYYLTEQQAQAILDLRLQKLTGMEHEKLLDEYKDLLAEIAELLYILNSPERLMEVIREELEAIKTQYSDGRRTEITANTADINIEDLINQEDVVVTLSHQGYVKYQPLSDYEAQRRGGRGKSAARIKEEDFIDRLLVANTHDTILCFSSRGRLYWMKVYQLPEASRG
;
A
#
# COMPACT_ATOMS: atom_id res chain seq x y z
N ALA A 1 -21.61 -49.96 -3.63
CA ALA A 1 -20.40 -50.80 -3.55
C ALA A 1 -19.28 -50.05 -4.25
N ALA A 2 -18.17 -49.79 -3.55
CA ALA A 2 -17.04 -49.02 -4.05
C ALA A 2 -16.25 -49.87 -5.07
N ARG A 3 -16.75 -49.93 -6.32
CA ARG A 3 -15.99 -50.45 -7.45
C ARG A 3 -15.04 -49.33 -7.91
N PRO A 4 -13.72 -49.53 -7.89
CA PRO A 4 -12.81 -48.52 -8.40
C PRO A 4 -13.02 -48.28 -9.90
N GLU A 5 -12.93 -47.03 -10.36
CA GLU A 5 -13.15 -46.68 -11.77
C GLU A 5 -12.12 -47.31 -12.72
N TRP A 6 -10.91 -47.58 -12.23
CA TRP A 6 -9.83 -48.21 -13.00
C TRP A 6 -9.98 -49.73 -13.14
N LEU A 7 -10.93 -50.36 -12.44
CA LEU A 7 -11.09 -51.81 -12.46
C LEU A 7 -11.79 -52.26 -13.75
N GLU A 8 -11.10 -53.07 -14.55
CA GLU A 8 -11.63 -53.57 -15.83
C GLU A 8 -12.95 -54.34 -15.67
N PRO A 9 -13.89 -54.24 -16.63
CA PRO A 9 -15.25 -54.80 -16.53
C PRO A 9 -15.31 -56.31 -16.24
N GLU A 10 -14.26 -57.05 -16.56
CA GLU A 10 -14.15 -58.49 -16.35
C GLU A 10 -13.95 -58.90 -14.88
N PHE A 11 -13.52 -57.98 -14.01
CA PHE A 11 -13.34 -58.23 -12.58
C PHE A 11 -14.50 -57.69 -11.74
N GLY A 12 -14.66 -58.21 -10.51
CA GLY A 12 -15.74 -57.85 -9.58
C GLY A 12 -17.00 -58.70 -9.77
N ILE A 13 -18.16 -58.18 -9.36
CA ILE A 13 -19.44 -58.91 -9.42
C ILE A 13 -19.94 -58.98 -10.86
N ARG A 14 -20.16 -60.19 -11.38
CA ARG A 14 -20.79 -60.45 -12.68
C ARG A 14 -21.61 -61.73 -12.62
N ASP A 15 -22.84 -61.70 -13.13
CA ASP A 15 -23.75 -62.86 -13.20
C ASP A 15 -23.88 -63.62 -11.85
N GLY A 16 -23.90 -62.88 -10.74
CA GLY A 16 -23.98 -63.44 -9.37
C GLY A 16 -22.67 -64.03 -8.81
N HIS A 17 -21.58 -63.97 -9.55
CA HIS A 17 -20.24 -64.44 -9.15
C HIS A 17 -19.28 -63.26 -8.97
N TYR A 18 -18.23 -63.42 -8.15
CA TYR A 18 -17.18 -62.41 -7.97
C TYR A 18 -15.87 -62.89 -8.61
N TYR A 19 -15.31 -62.09 -9.51
CA TYR A 19 -14.07 -62.39 -10.23
C TYR A 19 -12.91 -61.58 -9.64
N LEU A 20 -11.82 -62.27 -9.28
CA LEU A 20 -10.65 -61.68 -8.64
C LEU A 20 -9.63 -61.19 -9.67
N THR A 21 -8.93 -60.11 -9.34
CA THR A 21 -7.71 -59.69 -10.03
C THR A 21 -6.51 -60.55 -9.61
N GLU A 22 -5.44 -60.55 -10.40
CA GLU A 22 -4.19 -61.24 -10.05
C GLU A 22 -3.61 -60.73 -8.72
N GLN A 23 -3.66 -59.41 -8.49
CA GLN A 23 -3.21 -58.80 -7.23
C GLN A 23 -4.04 -59.27 -6.02
N GLN A 24 -5.37 -59.36 -6.17
CA GLN A 24 -6.24 -59.91 -5.13
C GLN A 24 -5.94 -61.38 -4.86
N ALA A 25 -5.70 -62.18 -5.90
CA ALA A 25 -5.35 -63.59 -5.76
C ALA A 25 -4.03 -63.77 -4.99
N GLN A 26 -3.00 -62.99 -5.33
CA GLN A 26 -1.72 -63.00 -4.62
C GLN A 26 -1.89 -62.60 -3.14
N ALA A 27 -2.66 -61.54 -2.86
CA ALA A 27 -2.93 -61.11 -1.49
C ALA A 27 -3.64 -62.19 -0.65
N ILE A 28 -4.51 -63.01 -1.26
CA ILE A 28 -5.14 -64.16 -0.59
C ILE A 28 -4.10 -65.25 -0.29
N LEU A 29 -3.17 -65.52 -1.21
CA LEU A 29 -2.11 -66.51 -1.00
C LEU A 29 -1.16 -66.11 0.15
N ASP A 30 -0.96 -64.81 0.35
CA ASP A 30 -0.08 -64.26 1.39
C ASP A 30 -0.75 -64.21 2.78
N LEU A 31 -2.00 -64.64 2.92
CA LEU A 31 -2.72 -64.69 4.20
C LEU A 31 -2.07 -65.67 5.19
N ARG A 32 -2.07 -65.29 6.47
CA ARG A 32 -1.58 -66.12 7.58
C ARG A 32 -2.76 -66.63 8.42
N LEU A 33 -2.63 -67.84 8.97
CA LEU A 33 -3.68 -68.49 9.78
C LEU A 33 -4.21 -67.63 10.94
N GLN A 34 -3.37 -66.78 11.54
CA GLN A 34 -3.76 -65.83 12.60
C GLN A 34 -4.87 -64.84 12.18
N LYS A 35 -5.06 -64.61 10.87
CA LYS A 35 -6.08 -63.72 10.31
C LYS A 35 -7.47 -64.36 10.22
N LEU A 36 -7.59 -65.66 10.52
CA LEU A 36 -8.85 -66.41 10.45
C LEU A 36 -9.60 -66.47 11.79
N THR A 37 -9.30 -65.58 12.72
CA THR A 37 -10.01 -65.49 14.01
C THR A 37 -11.22 -64.56 13.89
N GLY A 38 -12.27 -64.78 14.71
CA GLY A 38 -13.47 -63.94 14.69
C GLY A 38 -13.19 -62.46 14.98
N MET A 39 -12.20 -62.17 15.84
CA MET A 39 -11.78 -60.80 16.16
C MET A 39 -11.18 -60.08 14.95
N GLU A 40 -10.41 -60.79 14.11
CA GLU A 40 -9.85 -60.18 12.88
C GLU A 40 -10.93 -59.91 11.83
N HIS A 41 -12.00 -60.71 11.80
CA HIS A 41 -13.14 -60.47 10.93
C HIS A 41 -13.91 -59.19 11.33
N GLU A 42 -14.15 -58.99 12.63
CA GLU A 42 -14.78 -57.76 13.12
C GLU A 42 -13.93 -56.52 12.79
N LYS A 43 -12.62 -56.58 13.05
CA LYS A 43 -11.70 -55.49 12.70
C LYS A 43 -11.74 -55.15 11.21
N LEU A 44 -11.73 -56.16 10.33
CA LEU A 44 -11.81 -55.95 8.88
C LEU A 44 -13.13 -55.29 8.48
N LEU A 45 -14.25 -55.67 9.09
CA LEU A 45 -15.54 -55.05 8.81
C LEU A 45 -15.59 -53.59 9.25
N ASP A 46 -14.99 -53.26 10.39
CA ASP A 46 -14.96 -51.89 10.89
C ASP A 46 -14.01 -51.03 10.06
N GLU A 47 -12.79 -51.51 9.76
CA GLU A 47 -11.85 -50.84 8.85
C GLU A 47 -12.49 -50.59 7.48
N TYR A 48 -13.23 -51.56 6.94
CA TYR A 48 -13.95 -51.40 5.68
C TYR A 48 -15.00 -50.28 5.75
N LYS A 49 -15.75 -50.16 6.86
CA LYS A 49 -16.73 -49.07 7.03
C LYS A 49 -16.04 -47.71 7.14
N ASP A 50 -14.94 -47.63 7.88
CA ASP A 50 -14.18 -46.39 8.06
C ASP A 50 -13.60 -45.91 6.73
N LEU A 51 -13.02 -46.82 5.93
CA LEU A 51 -12.54 -46.52 4.59
C LEU A 51 -13.67 -46.04 3.67
N LEU A 52 -14.86 -46.66 3.73
CA LEU A 52 -16.01 -46.19 2.95
C LEU A 52 -16.46 -44.78 3.36
N ALA A 53 -16.43 -44.47 4.66
CA ALA A 53 -16.77 -43.14 5.16
C ALA A 53 -15.73 -42.10 4.73
N GLU A 54 -14.44 -42.45 4.80
CA GLU A 54 -13.35 -41.60 4.35
C GLU A 54 -13.43 -41.31 2.85
N ILE A 55 -13.64 -42.35 2.02
CA ILE A 55 -13.83 -42.17 0.58
C ILE A 55 -15.03 -41.26 0.28
N ALA A 56 -16.14 -41.43 1.02
CA ALA A 56 -17.32 -40.60 0.83
C ALA A 56 -17.06 -39.12 1.17
N GLU A 57 -16.39 -38.83 2.28
CA GLU A 57 -16.04 -37.45 2.66
C GLU A 57 -15.04 -36.83 1.67
N LEU A 58 -14.02 -37.58 1.26
CA LEU A 58 -13.04 -37.10 0.27
C LEU A 58 -13.72 -36.79 -1.06
N LEU A 59 -14.60 -37.67 -1.55
CA LEU A 59 -15.38 -37.41 -2.76
C LEU A 59 -16.34 -36.23 -2.59
N TYR A 60 -16.90 -36.02 -1.41
CA TYR A 60 -17.74 -34.87 -1.12
C TYR A 60 -16.95 -33.55 -1.23
N ILE A 61 -15.77 -33.50 -0.62
CA ILE A 61 -14.85 -32.35 -0.70
C ILE A 61 -14.44 -32.09 -2.16
N LEU A 62 -14.09 -33.13 -2.92
CA LEU A 62 -13.67 -32.99 -4.32
C LEU A 62 -14.81 -32.52 -5.25
N ASN A 63 -16.06 -32.84 -4.94
CA ASN A 63 -17.21 -32.50 -5.78
C ASN A 63 -17.88 -31.17 -5.41
N SER A 64 -17.66 -30.63 -4.21
CA SER A 64 -18.23 -29.34 -3.78
C SER A 64 -17.14 -28.27 -3.59
N PRO A 65 -17.09 -27.26 -4.47
CA PRO A 65 -16.21 -26.11 -4.30
C PRO A 65 -16.47 -25.35 -2.99
N GLU A 66 -17.72 -25.30 -2.53
CA GLU A 66 -18.10 -24.68 -1.26
C GLU A 66 -17.46 -25.42 -0.07
N ARG A 67 -17.60 -26.75 -0.02
CA ARG A 67 -17.00 -27.57 1.02
C ARG A 67 -15.48 -27.45 1.05
N LEU A 68 -14.84 -27.45 -0.12
CA LEU A 68 -13.40 -27.24 -0.23
C LEU A 68 -12.97 -25.89 0.34
N MET A 69 -13.74 -24.83 0.08
CA MET A 69 -13.45 -23.49 0.62
C MET A 69 -13.65 -23.40 2.14
N GLU A 70 -14.62 -24.13 2.68
CA GLU A 70 -14.80 -24.27 4.13
C GLU A 70 -13.58 -24.91 4.79
N VAL A 71 -13.12 -26.05 4.26
CA VAL A 71 -11.92 -26.75 4.77
C VAL A 71 -10.70 -25.84 4.74
N ILE A 72 -10.46 -25.13 3.63
CA ILE A 72 -9.35 -24.17 3.51
C ILE A 72 -9.45 -23.07 4.58
N ARG A 73 -10.66 -22.53 4.82
CA ARG A 73 -10.86 -21.49 5.84
C ARG A 73 -10.56 -22.03 7.24
N GLU A 74 -11.10 -23.21 7.57
CA GLU A 74 -10.87 -23.87 8.86
C GLU A 74 -9.38 -24.08 9.11
N GLU A 75 -8.63 -24.55 8.11
CA GLU A 75 -7.17 -24.72 8.20
C GLU A 75 -6.43 -23.39 8.38
N LEU A 76 -6.80 -22.34 7.63
CA LEU A 76 -6.20 -21.02 7.78
C LEU A 76 -6.47 -20.39 9.15
N GLU A 77 -7.68 -20.58 9.69
CA GLU A 77 -8.05 -20.12 11.02
C GLU A 77 -7.30 -20.90 12.12
N ALA A 78 -7.12 -22.21 11.95
CA ALA A 78 -6.31 -23.03 12.84
C ALA A 78 -4.84 -22.56 12.84
N ILE A 79 -4.24 -22.35 11.66
CA ILE A 79 -2.88 -21.82 11.53
C ILE A 79 -2.76 -20.44 12.17
N LYS A 80 -3.70 -19.53 11.87
CA LYS A 80 -3.73 -18.19 12.47
C LYS A 80 -3.76 -18.28 13.99
N THR A 81 -4.59 -19.17 14.56
CA THR A 81 -4.73 -19.32 16.01
C THR A 81 -3.48 -19.93 16.65
N GLN A 82 -2.90 -20.95 16.01
CA GLN A 82 -1.73 -21.65 16.53
C GLN A 82 -0.45 -20.80 16.47
N TYR A 83 -0.33 -19.93 15.46
CA TYR A 83 0.89 -19.19 15.17
C TYR A 83 0.74 -17.66 15.23
N SER A 84 -0.36 -17.11 15.75
CA SER A 84 -0.50 -15.65 15.86
C SER A 84 0.49 -15.06 16.85
N ASP A 85 1.13 -13.96 16.46
CA ASP A 85 1.83 -13.05 17.35
C ASP A 85 1.30 -11.62 17.21
N GLY A 86 1.58 -10.80 18.22
CA GLY A 86 1.23 -9.39 18.19
C GLY A 86 2.14 -8.64 17.20
N ARG A 87 1.57 -7.65 16.50
CA ARG A 87 2.35 -6.76 15.65
C ARG A 87 3.41 -6.03 16.49
N ARG A 88 4.69 -6.22 16.15
CA ARG A 88 5.83 -5.62 16.87
C ARG A 88 6.11 -4.16 16.50
N THR A 89 5.64 -3.73 15.32
CA THR A 89 5.88 -2.39 14.78
C THR A 89 4.64 -1.52 14.86
N GLU A 90 4.82 -0.24 15.12
CA GLU A 90 3.76 0.76 15.07
C GLU A 90 3.82 1.52 13.74
N ILE A 91 2.67 1.83 13.14
CA ILE A 91 2.59 2.75 12.00
C ILE A 91 2.27 4.12 12.55
N THR A 92 3.24 5.03 12.54
CA THR A 92 3.01 6.43 12.83
C THR A 92 2.59 7.16 11.54
N ALA A 93 1.44 7.84 11.58
CA ALA A 93 1.12 8.80 10.55
C ALA A 93 2.12 9.96 10.65
N ASN A 94 2.99 10.10 9.65
CA ASN A 94 4.01 11.15 9.65
C ASN A 94 3.33 12.50 9.38
N THR A 95 2.99 13.25 10.43
CA THR A 95 2.31 14.56 10.35
C THR A 95 3.28 15.70 10.04
N ALA A 96 4.27 15.46 9.19
CA ALA A 96 5.20 16.48 8.72
C ALA A 96 4.97 16.72 7.22
N ASP A 97 3.80 17.25 6.88
CA ASP A 97 3.66 18.04 5.65
C ASP A 97 4.48 19.32 5.88
N ILE A 98 5.79 19.24 5.58
CA ILE A 98 6.66 20.43 5.60
C ILE A 98 6.08 21.39 4.57
N ASN A 99 5.48 22.48 5.03
CA ASN A 99 5.03 23.52 4.12
C ASN A 99 6.28 24.23 3.59
N ILE A 100 6.29 24.60 2.32
CA ILE A 100 7.41 25.38 1.74
C ILE A 100 7.66 26.65 2.56
N GLU A 101 6.62 27.21 3.19
CA GLU A 101 6.72 28.33 4.13
C GLU A 101 7.64 28.03 5.32
N ASP A 102 7.65 26.80 5.85
CA ASP A 102 8.53 26.40 6.97
C ASP A 102 10.02 26.38 6.60
N LEU A 103 10.35 26.40 5.29
CA LEU A 103 11.72 26.46 4.78
C LEU A 103 12.20 27.89 4.50
N ILE A 104 11.32 28.89 4.58
CA ILE A 104 11.66 30.29 4.36
C ILE A 104 12.01 30.95 5.70
N ASN A 105 13.09 31.72 5.74
CA ASN A 105 13.45 32.46 6.95
C ASN A 105 12.51 33.65 7.16
N GLN A 106 12.00 33.81 8.39
CA GLN A 106 11.31 35.01 8.82
C GLN A 106 12.32 36.15 9.05
N GLU A 107 12.27 37.15 8.19
CA GLU A 107 13.10 38.35 8.31
C GLU A 107 12.36 39.59 7.81
N ASP A 108 12.76 40.75 8.31
CA ASP A 108 12.22 42.04 7.90
C ASP A 108 12.87 42.49 6.58
N VAL A 109 12.03 42.66 5.56
CA VAL A 109 12.44 43.04 4.21
C VAL A 109 11.79 44.34 3.78
N VAL A 110 12.46 45.05 2.87
CA VAL A 110 11.91 46.22 2.19
C VAL A 110 11.36 45.77 0.85
N VAL A 111 10.06 45.95 0.65
CA VAL A 111 9.40 45.71 -0.64
C VAL A 111 9.26 47.04 -1.37
N THR A 112 9.72 47.07 -2.62
CA THR A 112 9.70 48.25 -3.49
C THR A 112 8.88 47.98 -4.74
N LEU A 113 8.00 48.91 -5.09
CA LEU A 113 7.25 48.93 -6.35
C LEU A 113 7.69 50.16 -7.15
N SER A 114 8.11 49.94 -8.39
CA SER A 114 8.50 51.01 -9.29
C SER A 114 7.32 51.59 -10.07
N HIS A 115 7.50 52.77 -10.66
CA HIS A 115 6.47 53.40 -11.49
C HIS A 115 6.15 52.57 -12.74
N GLN A 116 7.13 51.86 -13.30
CA GLN A 116 6.94 50.94 -14.42
C GLN A 116 6.30 49.58 -14.01
N GLY A 117 6.00 49.39 -12.73
CA GLY A 117 5.31 48.21 -12.22
C GLY A 117 6.21 47.04 -11.83
N TYR A 118 7.52 47.27 -11.69
CA TYR A 118 8.44 46.25 -11.17
C TYR A 118 8.34 46.20 -9.65
N VAL A 119 8.09 45.00 -9.12
CA VAL A 119 8.08 44.71 -7.69
C VAL A 119 9.26 43.83 -7.32
N LYS A 120 9.93 44.13 -6.21
CA LYS A 120 10.97 43.27 -5.63
C LYS A 120 11.07 43.47 -4.12
N TYR A 121 11.62 42.50 -3.42
CA TYR A 121 11.97 42.64 -2.01
C TYR A 121 13.48 42.47 -1.79
N GLN A 122 14.00 43.04 -0.71
CA GLN A 122 15.39 42.86 -0.29
C GLN A 122 15.53 43.03 1.22
N PRO A 123 16.53 42.42 1.87
CA PRO A 123 16.79 42.60 3.29
C PRO A 123 16.99 44.09 3.65
N LEU A 124 16.50 44.48 4.83
CA LEU A 124 16.62 45.87 5.31
C LEU A 124 18.08 46.35 5.40
N SER A 125 18.98 45.44 5.80
CA SER A 125 20.43 45.67 5.87
C SER A 125 21.05 46.06 4.53
N ASP A 126 20.66 45.38 3.45
CA ASP A 126 21.16 45.63 2.09
C ASP A 126 20.64 46.99 1.57
N TYR A 127 19.40 47.36 1.89
CA TYR A 127 18.83 48.66 1.53
C TYR A 127 19.50 49.84 2.27
N GLU A 128 19.78 49.70 3.57
CA GLU A 128 20.47 50.74 4.35
C GLU A 128 21.91 50.97 3.86
N ALA A 129 22.62 49.89 3.53
CA ALA A 129 23.98 49.97 2.97
C ALA A 129 24.00 50.76 1.65
N GLN A 130 22.98 50.59 0.81
CA GLN A 130 22.83 51.30 -0.46
C GLN A 130 22.65 52.82 -0.27
N ARG A 131 22.08 53.25 0.87
CA ARG A 131 21.84 54.66 1.19
C ARG A 131 23.07 55.40 1.75
N ARG A 132 24.13 54.69 2.13
CA ARG A 132 25.37 55.27 2.71
C ARG A 132 26.37 55.80 1.67
N GLY A 133 26.06 55.73 0.37
CA GLY A 133 26.90 56.25 -0.72
C GLY A 133 26.31 57.51 -1.38
N GLY A 134 27.08 58.61 -1.39
CA GLY A 134 26.66 59.91 -1.94
C GLY A 134 26.29 59.91 -3.43
N ARG A 135 25.54 60.96 -3.83
CA ARG A 135 25.30 61.32 -5.24
C ARG A 135 26.64 61.36 -6.01
N GLY A 136 26.82 60.45 -6.97
CA GLY A 136 27.75 60.66 -8.09
C GLY A 136 28.53 59.44 -8.55
N LYS A 137 28.05 58.78 -9.62
CA LYS A 137 28.86 58.43 -10.80
C LYS A 137 27.98 58.57 -12.04
N SER A 138 28.12 59.70 -12.73
CA SER A 138 27.55 59.91 -14.07
C SER A 138 28.32 59.06 -15.08
N ALA A 139 27.66 58.09 -15.72
CA ALA A 139 27.99 57.58 -17.06
C ALA A 139 27.01 56.47 -17.50
N ALA A 140 25.90 56.85 -18.15
CA ALA A 140 25.30 56.18 -19.31
C ALA A 140 23.88 56.73 -19.54
N ARG A 141 23.51 56.86 -20.82
CA ARG A 141 22.27 57.45 -21.33
C ARG A 141 21.04 57.08 -20.51
N ILE A 142 20.26 58.11 -20.14
CA ILE A 142 18.95 58.04 -19.50
C ILE A 142 18.05 57.11 -20.35
N LYS A 143 18.00 55.83 -19.98
CA LYS A 143 16.74 55.10 -20.01
C LYS A 143 15.90 55.75 -18.92
N GLU A 144 14.67 56.09 -19.27
CA GLU A 144 13.65 56.67 -18.38
C GLU A 144 13.88 56.23 -16.93
N GLU A 145 14.19 57.19 -16.05
CA GLU A 145 14.50 56.90 -14.65
C GLU A 145 13.26 56.31 -13.97
N ASP A 146 13.19 54.98 -13.92
CA ASP A 146 12.16 54.28 -13.16
C ASP A 146 12.42 54.52 -11.67
N PHE A 147 11.50 55.25 -11.04
CA PHE A 147 11.59 55.62 -9.63
C PHE A 147 10.68 54.73 -8.78
N ILE A 148 10.94 54.70 -7.47
CA ILE A 148 10.12 53.94 -6.52
C ILE A 148 8.81 54.70 -6.29
N ASP A 149 7.68 54.10 -6.66
CA ASP A 149 6.34 54.62 -6.41
C ASP A 149 5.84 54.27 -5.01
N ARG A 150 6.10 53.03 -4.55
CA ARG A 150 5.73 52.57 -3.20
C ARG A 150 6.87 51.82 -2.53
N LEU A 151 6.99 52.02 -1.23
CA LEU A 151 7.91 51.32 -0.34
C LEU A 151 7.15 50.90 0.91
N LEU A 152 7.30 49.64 1.30
CA LEU A 152 6.78 49.11 2.55
C LEU A 152 7.83 48.21 3.21
N VAL A 153 7.79 48.16 4.55
CA VAL A 153 8.58 47.23 5.36
C VAL A 153 7.62 46.15 5.84
N ALA A 154 7.95 44.88 5.62
CA ALA A 154 7.13 43.73 5.98
C ALA A 154 8.02 42.53 6.28
N ASN A 155 7.46 41.53 6.96
CA ASN A 155 8.12 40.24 7.15
C ASN A 155 7.94 39.35 5.90
N THR A 156 8.90 38.48 5.59
CA THR A 156 8.79 37.50 4.48
C THR A 156 7.50 36.66 4.50
N HIS A 157 6.93 36.43 5.68
CA HIS A 157 5.70 35.64 5.87
C HIS A 157 4.41 36.47 5.92
N ASP A 158 4.51 37.79 5.86
CA ASP A 158 3.34 38.66 5.76
C ASP A 158 2.65 38.50 4.40
N THR A 159 1.37 38.83 4.35
CA THR A 159 0.55 38.78 3.13
C THR A 159 0.36 40.17 2.57
N ILE A 160 0.80 40.39 1.33
CA ILE A 160 0.58 41.62 0.59
C ILE A 160 -0.78 41.54 -0.10
N LEU A 161 -1.56 42.61 0.05
CA LEU A 161 -2.87 42.78 -0.58
C LEU A 161 -2.76 43.79 -1.74
N CYS A 162 -2.92 43.32 -2.96
CA CYS A 162 -2.84 44.11 -4.18
C CYS A 162 -4.25 44.44 -4.70
N PHE A 163 -4.64 45.70 -4.58
CA PHE A 163 -5.94 46.21 -5.04
C PHE A 163 -5.84 46.74 -6.46
N SER A 164 -6.69 46.24 -7.36
CA SER A 164 -6.77 46.71 -8.75
C SER A 164 -7.85 47.77 -8.95
N SER A 165 -7.68 48.64 -9.94
CA SER A 165 -8.68 49.65 -10.33
C SER A 165 -10.02 49.07 -10.82
N ARG A 166 -10.06 47.77 -11.13
CA ARG A 166 -11.28 47.02 -11.47
C ARG A 166 -12.01 46.45 -10.24
N GLY A 167 -11.60 46.82 -9.02
CA GLY A 167 -12.20 46.34 -7.79
C GLY A 167 -11.86 44.89 -7.43
N ARG A 168 -10.81 44.31 -8.02
CA ARG A 168 -10.31 42.96 -7.67
C ARG A 168 -9.19 43.05 -6.65
N LEU A 169 -9.18 42.13 -5.70
CA LEU A 169 -8.12 41.92 -4.72
C LEU A 169 -7.29 40.68 -5.12
N TYR A 170 -5.98 40.82 -5.10
CA TYR A 170 -5.02 39.72 -5.18
C TYR A 170 -4.21 39.70 -3.88
N TRP A 171 -3.85 38.52 -3.40
CA TRP A 171 -3.00 38.39 -2.23
C TRP A 171 -1.88 37.40 -2.48
N MET A 172 -0.71 37.66 -1.90
CA MET A 172 0.45 36.78 -1.98
C MET A 172 1.36 37.00 -0.78
N LYS A 173 2.16 35.99 -0.42
CA LYS A 173 3.16 36.11 0.64
C LYS A 173 4.35 36.92 0.14
N VAL A 174 5.01 37.66 1.02
CA VAL A 174 6.16 38.52 0.63
C VAL A 174 7.28 37.69 -0.01
N TYR A 175 7.58 36.49 0.50
CA TYR A 175 8.61 35.60 -0.07
C TYR A 175 8.34 35.12 -1.50
N GLN A 176 7.10 35.28 -2.00
CA GLN A 176 6.73 34.90 -3.37
C GLN A 176 7.07 35.98 -4.40
N LEU A 177 7.45 37.19 -3.94
CA LEU A 177 7.98 38.24 -4.80
C LEU A 177 9.40 37.90 -5.29
N PRO A 178 9.91 38.52 -6.36
CA PRO A 178 11.30 38.32 -6.73
C PRO A 178 12.23 39.04 -5.75
N GLU A 179 13.26 38.34 -5.30
CA GLU A 179 14.34 38.91 -4.50
C GLU A 179 15.22 39.82 -5.37
N ALA A 180 15.64 40.96 -4.83
CA ALA A 180 16.58 41.83 -5.51
C ALA A 180 17.93 41.12 -5.63
N SER A 181 18.29 40.70 -6.85
CA SER A 181 19.63 40.20 -7.12
C SER A 181 20.65 41.32 -6.88
N ARG A 182 21.77 40.98 -6.22
CA ARG A 182 22.97 41.83 -6.18
C ARG A 182 23.57 41.90 -7.59
N GLY A 183 23.00 42.76 -8.43
CA GLY A 183 23.59 43.22 -9.68
C GLY A 183 24.56 44.36 -9.45
#